data_AF-E1QQX1-F1
#
_entry.id   AF-E1QQX1-F1
#
_cell.length_a   1.000
_cell.length_b   1.000
_cell.length_c   1.000
_cell.angle_alpha   90.00
_cell.angle_beta   90.00
_cell.angle_gamma   90.00
#
_symmetry.space_group_name_H-M   'P 1'
#
loop_
_entity.id
_entity.type
_entity.pdbx_description
1 polymer ?
#
loop_
_entity_poly.entity_id
_entity_poly.type
_entity_poly.pdbx_seq_one_letter_code
_entity_poly.pdbx_strand_id
1 'polypeptide(L)'
;MPYGSSRFYSNVVQSFRNGDYDAGLRTLAGYRVYRTTSASFRKIYNMIIPVLDKIISSSDADLRNYSRALFRLNVVIEYQKNRSVIDEDLANGIKQALDDIRNAKDPQQARKLAETLRDSLDAFLAYVIYGIKRGEEEWL
;
A
#
# COMPACT_ATOMS: atom_id res chain seq x y z
N MET A 1 10.38 15.30 1.31
CA MET A 1 11.58 14.58 0.85
C MET A 1 11.16 13.65 -0.28
N PRO A 2 12.01 13.43 -1.31
CA PRO A 2 11.76 12.34 -2.25
C PRO A 2 11.75 11.01 -1.50
N TYR A 3 10.85 10.11 -1.88
CA TYR A 3 10.91 8.73 -1.43
C TYR A 3 12.18 8.09 -2.01
N GLY A 4 12.94 7.37 -1.19
CA GLY A 4 13.96 6.46 -1.71
C GLY A 4 13.29 5.40 -2.58
N SER A 5 14.05 4.81 -3.52
CA SER A 5 13.55 3.73 -4.38
C SER A 5 12.88 2.64 -3.53
N SER A 6 11.58 2.43 -3.75
CA SER A 6 10.77 1.43 -3.07
C SER A 6 10.38 0.35 -4.05
N ARG A 7 10.81 -0.89 -3.81
CA ARG A 7 10.45 -2.08 -4.58
C ARG A 7 8.94 -2.32 -4.53
N PHE A 8 8.28 -2.07 -3.40
CA PHE A 8 6.82 -2.16 -3.32
C PHE A 8 6.15 -1.18 -4.31
N TYR A 9 6.61 0.08 -4.36
CA TYR A 9 6.05 1.04 -5.31
C TYR A 9 6.40 0.71 -6.76
N SER A 10 7.69 0.57 -7.06
CA SER A 10 8.20 0.48 -8.43
C SER A 10 7.82 -0.82 -9.15
N ASN A 11 7.65 -1.92 -8.40
CA ASN A 11 7.50 -3.26 -8.99
C ASN A 11 6.19 -3.96 -8.58
N VAL A 12 5.46 -3.49 -7.55
CA VAL A 12 4.12 -4.00 -7.24
C VAL A 12 3.07 -2.97 -7.67
N VAL A 13 3.06 -1.78 -7.08
CA VAL A 13 2.03 -0.76 -7.35
C VAL A 13 2.02 -0.35 -8.83
N GLN A 14 3.19 -0.14 -9.46
CA GLN A 14 3.24 0.17 -10.91
C GLN A 14 2.79 -1.00 -11.79
N SER A 15 3.10 -2.24 -11.45
CA SER A 15 2.63 -3.42 -12.20
C SER A 15 1.11 -3.53 -12.16
N PHE A 16 0.50 -3.37 -10.98
CA PHE A 16 -0.97 -3.32 -10.82
C PHE A 16 -1.58 -2.12 -11.59
N ARG A 17 -0.97 -0.92 -11.52
CA ARG A 17 -1.40 0.29 -12.24
C ARG A 17 -1.49 0.08 -13.76
N ASN A 18 -0.56 -0.72 -14.28
CA ASN A 18 -0.39 -1.04 -15.70
C ASN A 18 -1.20 -2.27 -16.14
N GLY A 19 -1.85 -2.98 -15.21
CA GLY A 19 -2.58 -4.23 -15.49
C GLY A 19 -1.70 -5.49 -15.62
N ASP A 20 -0.39 -5.37 -15.36
CA ASP A 20 0.55 -6.51 -15.33
C ASP A 20 0.54 -7.17 -13.95
N TYR A 21 -0.62 -7.73 -13.59
CA TYR A 21 -0.83 -8.34 -12.28
C TYR A 21 0.14 -9.51 -12.05
N ASP A 22 0.48 -10.29 -13.07
CA ASP A 22 1.40 -11.43 -12.97
C ASP A 22 2.84 -11.00 -12.64
N ALA A 23 3.35 -9.88 -13.16
CA ALA A 23 4.64 -9.35 -12.71
C ALA A 23 4.59 -8.82 -11.28
N GLY A 24 3.47 -8.19 -10.88
CA GLY A 24 3.26 -7.74 -9.50
C GLY A 24 3.23 -8.89 -8.50
N LEU A 25 2.47 -9.95 -8.79
CA LEU A 25 2.39 -11.17 -7.98
C LEU A 25 3.73 -11.92 -7.92
N ARG A 26 4.46 -12.05 -9.03
CA ARG A 26 5.82 -12.61 -9.02
C ARG A 26 6.79 -11.79 -8.18
N THR A 27 6.67 -10.45 -8.20
CA THR A 27 7.45 -9.57 -7.33
C THR A 27 7.15 -9.81 -5.86
N LEU A 28 5.87 -10.00 -5.50
CA LEU A 28 5.42 -10.30 -4.14
C LEU A 28 5.89 -11.67 -3.64
N ALA A 29 5.89 -12.71 -4.49
CA ALA A 29 6.39 -14.04 -4.13
C ALA A 29 7.86 -14.04 -3.69
N GLY A 30 8.67 -13.12 -4.23
CA GLY A 30 10.06 -12.88 -3.80
C GLY A 30 10.24 -11.70 -2.84
N TYR A 31 9.18 -11.16 -2.24
CA TYR A 31 9.24 -10.00 -1.35
C TYR A 31 9.41 -10.46 0.10
N ARG A 32 10.37 -9.85 0.82
CA ARG A 32 10.66 -10.18 2.22
C ARG A 32 10.45 -8.95 3.11
N VAL A 33 9.79 -9.17 4.24
CA VAL A 33 9.67 -8.22 5.35
C VAL A 33 10.42 -8.77 6.55
N TYR A 34 11.17 -7.93 7.25
CA TYR A 34 11.97 -8.33 8.41
C TYR A 34 11.44 -7.73 9.72
N ARG A 35 10.71 -6.62 9.63
CA ARG A 35 10.16 -5.87 10.77
C ARG A 35 8.63 -5.90 10.81
N THR A 36 7.98 -6.07 9.66
CA THR A 36 6.53 -6.02 9.52
C THR A 36 5.87 -7.34 9.95
N THR A 37 5.44 -7.43 11.21
CA THR A 37 4.60 -8.56 11.66
C THR A 37 3.20 -8.52 11.02
N SER A 38 2.51 -9.67 10.97
CA SER A 38 1.12 -9.71 10.47
C SER A 38 0.17 -8.81 11.27
N ALA A 39 0.38 -8.67 12.59
CA ALA A 39 -0.41 -7.76 13.43
C ALA A 39 -0.11 -6.28 13.13
N SER A 40 1.17 -5.94 12.93
CA SER A 40 1.62 -4.61 12.51
C SER A 40 0.99 -4.22 11.16
N PHE A 41 1.06 -5.12 10.18
CA PHE A 41 0.49 -4.87 8.85
C PHE A 41 -1.04 -4.75 8.91
N ARG A 42 -1.76 -5.69 9.56
CA ARG A 42 -3.22 -5.61 9.75
C ARG A 42 -3.66 -4.25 10.31
N LYS A 43 -2.91 -3.69 11.28
CA LYS A 43 -3.20 -2.37 11.86
C LYS A 43 -3.06 -1.24 10.84
N ILE A 44 -2.02 -1.27 10.00
CA ILE A 44 -1.78 -0.26 8.95
C ILE A 44 -2.81 -0.38 7.82
N TYR A 45 -3.04 -1.60 7.33
CA TYR A 45 -4.07 -1.96 6.36
C TYR A 45 -5.46 -1.46 6.80
N ASN A 46 -5.89 -1.78 8.02
CA ASN A 46 -7.19 -1.34 8.56
C ASN A 46 -7.33 0.19 8.74
N MET A 47 -6.23 0.95 8.73
CA MET A 47 -6.28 2.43 8.71
C MET A 47 -6.39 2.97 7.27
N ILE A 48 -5.75 2.31 6.30
CA ILE A 48 -5.67 2.76 4.91
C ILE A 48 -6.95 2.40 4.14
N ILE A 49 -7.36 1.12 4.17
CA ILE A 49 -8.43 0.60 3.31
C ILE A 49 -9.75 1.40 3.45
N PRO A 50 -10.25 1.77 4.65
CA PRO A 50 -11.48 2.56 4.76
C PRO A 50 -11.39 3.99 4.19
N VAL A 51 -10.19 4.50 3.93
CA VAL A 51 -9.97 5.77 3.22
C VAL A 51 -9.94 5.55 1.71
N LEU A 52 -9.33 4.46 1.25
CA LEU A 52 -9.32 4.08 -0.17
C LEU A 52 -10.73 3.72 -0.65
N ASP A 53 -11.44 2.83 0.04
CA ASP A 53 -12.82 2.44 -0.30
C ASP A 53 -13.74 3.66 -0.42
N LYS A 54 -13.59 4.65 0.48
CA LYS A 54 -14.31 5.92 0.40
C LYS A 54 -13.95 6.73 -0.83
N ILE A 55 -12.67 6.83 -1.19
CA ILE A 55 -12.23 7.53 -2.42
C ILE A 55 -12.82 6.86 -3.66
N ILE A 56 -12.80 5.52 -3.71
CA ILE A 56 -13.35 4.71 -4.80
C ILE A 56 -14.86 4.94 -4.94
N SER A 57 -15.61 4.89 -3.83
CA SER A 57 -17.07 5.03 -3.82
C SER A 57 -17.60 6.46 -3.83
N SER A 58 -16.74 7.48 -3.74
CA SER A 58 -17.17 8.89 -3.59
C SER A 58 -17.63 9.52 -4.89
N SER A 59 -18.43 10.59 -4.80
CA SER A 59 -18.70 11.46 -5.94
C SER A 59 -17.48 12.33 -6.29
N ASP A 60 -17.44 12.87 -7.51
CA ASP A 60 -16.35 13.73 -7.99
C ASP A 60 -16.19 15.01 -7.13
N ALA A 61 -17.28 15.49 -6.51
CA ALA A 61 -17.26 16.69 -5.66
C ALA A 61 -16.55 16.45 -4.31
N ASP A 62 -16.60 15.22 -3.78
CA ASP A 62 -16.13 14.89 -2.44
C ASP A 62 -14.61 14.71 -2.34
N LEU A 63 -13.93 14.49 -3.47
CA LEU A 63 -12.54 14.03 -3.45
C LEU A 63 -11.54 15.03 -2.83
N ARG A 64 -11.85 16.33 -2.87
CA ARG A 64 -11.08 17.37 -2.18
C ARG A 64 -11.04 17.16 -0.66
N ASN A 65 -12.07 16.53 -0.09
CA ASN A 65 -12.18 16.28 1.35
C ASN A 65 -11.19 15.20 1.86
N TYR A 66 -10.74 14.28 1.00
CA TYR A 66 -9.83 13.21 1.40
C TYR A 66 -8.35 13.62 1.47
N SER A 67 -7.97 14.78 0.93
CA SER A 67 -6.57 15.25 0.99
C SER A 67 -6.01 15.29 2.43
N ARG A 68 -6.81 15.74 3.40
CA ARG A 68 -6.46 15.73 4.83
C ARG A 68 -6.33 14.32 5.42
N ALA A 69 -7.16 13.37 4.96
CA ALA A 69 -7.12 11.98 5.40
C ALA A 69 -5.87 11.27 4.86
N LEU A 70 -5.57 11.42 3.57
CA LEU A 70 -4.36 10.91 2.92
C LEU A 70 -3.08 11.47 3.56
N PHE A 71 -3.03 12.79 3.82
CA PHE A 71 -1.92 13.39 4.56
C PHE A 71 -1.75 12.79 5.97
N ARG A 72 -2.85 12.59 6.71
CA ARG A 72 -2.80 11.96 8.03
C ARG A 72 -2.28 10.52 7.96
N LEU A 73 -2.67 9.74 6.96
CA LEU A 73 -2.11 8.40 6.73
C LEU A 73 -0.60 8.46 6.49
N ASN A 74 -0.12 9.39 5.65
CA ASN A 74 1.32 9.56 5.41
C ASN A 74 2.11 9.89 6.68
N VAL A 75 1.58 10.73 7.58
CA VAL A 75 2.20 11.00 8.89
C VAL A 75 2.20 9.77 9.79
N VAL A 76 1.09 9.01 9.83
CA VAL A 76 0.99 7.80 10.66
C VAL A 76 1.94 6.69 10.17
N ILE A 77 2.05 6.48 8.85
CA ILE A 77 2.95 5.48 8.28
C ILE A 77 4.42 5.86 8.53
N GLU A 78 4.78 7.15 8.40
CA GLU A 78 6.12 7.64 8.75
C GLU A 78 6.46 7.38 10.22
N TYR A 79 5.52 7.59 11.13
CA TYR A 79 5.68 7.25 12.55
C TYR A 79 5.86 5.75 12.80
N GLN A 80 5.08 4.88 12.13
CA GLN A 80 5.27 3.42 12.27
C GLN A 80 6.61 2.96 11.70
N LYS A 81 7.05 3.54 10.58
CA LYS A 81 8.37 3.28 9.97
C LYS A 81 9.50 3.63 10.93
N ASN A 82 9.47 4.83 11.51
CA ASN A 82 10.49 5.30 12.45
C ASN A 82 10.49 4.55 13.79
N ARG A 83 9.40 3.82 14.10
CA ARG A 83 9.32 2.86 15.21
C ARG A 83 9.74 1.44 14.84
N SER A 84 10.20 1.18 13.61
CA SER A 84 10.53 -0.17 13.12
C SER A 84 9.36 -1.16 13.20
N VAL A 85 8.11 -0.67 13.09
CA VAL A 85 6.89 -1.50 13.11
C VAL A 85 6.52 -2.00 11.70
N ILE A 86 7.03 -1.32 10.68
CA ILE A 86 6.87 -1.62 9.26
C ILE A 86 8.23 -1.44 8.56
N ASP A 87 8.53 -2.28 7.58
CA ASP A 87 9.75 -2.21 6.78
C ASP A 87 9.78 -0.93 5.94
N GLU A 88 10.96 -0.34 5.80
CA GLU A 88 11.13 0.99 5.22
C GLU A 88 10.76 1.05 3.73
N ASP A 89 11.05 -0.01 2.97
CA ASP A 89 10.66 -0.14 1.55
C ASP A 89 9.14 -0.08 1.37
N LEU A 90 8.41 -0.89 2.14
CA LEU A 90 6.95 -0.97 2.13
C LEU A 90 6.33 0.35 2.60
N ALA A 91 6.82 0.90 3.71
CA ALA A 91 6.31 2.17 4.24
C ALA A 91 6.50 3.33 3.25
N ASN A 92 7.69 3.46 2.66
CA ASN A 92 7.95 4.50 1.66
C ASN A 92 7.08 4.30 0.41
N GLY A 93 6.88 3.06 -0.04
CA GLY A 93 6.10 2.77 -1.25
C GLY A 93 4.60 3.02 -1.08
N ILE A 94 4.02 2.65 0.06
CA ILE A 94 2.63 3.00 0.40
C ILE A 94 2.48 4.52 0.44
N LYS A 95 3.41 5.23 1.09
CA LYS A 95 3.34 6.70 1.18
C LYS A 95 3.45 7.39 -0.17
N GLN A 96 4.29 6.87 -1.07
CA GLN A 96 4.42 7.37 -2.43
C GLN A 96 3.11 7.19 -3.21
N ALA A 97 2.46 6.02 -3.10
CA ALA A 97 1.15 5.78 -3.71
C ALA A 97 0.04 6.69 -3.12
N LEU A 98 0.06 6.96 -1.81
CA LEU A 98 -0.87 7.90 -1.17
C LEU A 98 -0.66 9.35 -1.62
N ASP A 99 0.59 9.79 -1.85
CA ASP A 99 0.86 11.10 -2.46
C ASP A 99 0.43 11.14 -3.94
N ASP A 100 0.61 10.06 -4.72
CA ASP A 100 0.10 9.95 -6.09
C ASP A 100 -1.43 10.14 -6.14
N ILE A 101 -2.17 9.48 -5.23
CA ILE A 101 -3.63 9.67 -5.07
C ILE A 101 -3.96 11.12 -4.69
N ARG A 102 -3.24 11.70 -3.72
CA ARG A 102 -3.49 13.08 -3.23
C ARG A 102 -3.21 14.14 -4.31
N ASN A 103 -2.27 13.87 -5.20
CA ASN A 103 -1.83 14.79 -6.26
C ASN A 103 -2.45 14.44 -7.63
N ALA A 104 -3.46 13.57 -7.67
CA ALA A 104 -4.22 13.24 -8.88
C ALA A 104 -4.86 14.51 -9.49
N LYS A 105 -4.84 14.59 -10.82
CA LYS A 105 -5.32 15.77 -11.58
C LYS A 105 -6.84 15.82 -11.68
N ASP A 106 -7.49 14.67 -11.61
CA ASP A 106 -8.93 14.51 -11.80
C ASP A 106 -9.50 13.37 -10.92
N PRO A 107 -10.83 13.34 -10.71
CA PRO A 107 -11.50 12.31 -9.94
C PRO A 107 -11.27 10.86 -10.38
N GLN A 108 -11.22 10.61 -11.68
CA GLN A 108 -11.12 9.25 -12.22
C GLN A 108 -9.72 8.70 -12.01
N GLN A 109 -8.69 9.53 -12.19
CA GLN A 109 -7.32 9.22 -11.82
C GLN A 109 -7.20 8.91 -10.32
N ALA A 110 -7.83 9.71 -9.44
CA ALA A 110 -7.79 9.47 -8.00
C ALA A 110 -8.41 8.12 -7.62
N ARG A 111 -9.58 7.76 -8.19
CA ARG A 111 -10.21 6.44 -8.01
C ARG A 111 -9.30 5.32 -8.48
N LYS A 112 -8.81 5.36 -9.73
CA LYS A 112 -7.94 4.32 -10.29
C LYS A 112 -6.66 4.10 -9.46
N LEU A 113 -6.06 5.17 -8.94
CA LEU A 113 -4.89 5.06 -8.07
C LEU A 113 -5.23 4.47 -6.69
N ALA A 114 -6.42 4.76 -6.15
CA ALA A 114 -6.90 4.16 -4.91
C ALA A 114 -7.22 2.66 -5.08
N GLU A 115 -7.87 2.26 -6.18
CA GLU A 115 -8.08 0.86 -6.58
C GLU A 115 -6.74 0.13 -6.70
N THR A 116 -5.80 0.69 -7.47
CA THR A 116 -4.45 0.13 -7.64
C THR A 116 -3.74 -0.12 -6.31
N LEU A 117 -3.76 0.85 -5.38
CA LEU A 117 -3.12 0.72 -4.08
C LEU A 117 -3.84 -0.30 -3.19
N ARG A 118 -5.18 -0.31 -3.22
CA ARG A 118 -6.02 -1.26 -2.49
C ARG A 118 -5.69 -2.69 -2.92
N ASP A 119 -5.73 -2.98 -4.21
CA ASP A 119 -5.47 -4.32 -4.76
C ASP A 119 -4.01 -4.75 -4.53
N SER A 120 -3.06 -3.81 -4.60
CA SER A 120 -1.66 -4.06 -4.25
C SER A 120 -1.48 -4.43 -2.77
N LEU A 121 -2.26 -3.83 -1.86
CA LEU A 121 -2.26 -4.11 -0.42
C LEU A 121 -2.98 -5.43 -0.10
N ASP A 122 -4.09 -5.74 -0.78
CA ASP A 122 -4.81 -7.00 -0.67
C ASP A 122 -3.90 -8.17 -1.10
N ALA A 123 -3.19 -8.02 -2.24
CA ALA A 123 -2.20 -8.97 -2.70
C ALA A 123 -1.00 -9.08 -1.74
N PHE A 124 -0.49 -7.96 -1.21
CA PHE A 124 0.58 -8.00 -0.21
C PHE A 124 0.17 -8.75 1.07
N LEU A 125 -1.06 -8.53 1.54
CA LEU A 125 -1.62 -9.23 2.68
C LEU A 125 -1.65 -10.74 2.44
N ALA A 126 -2.19 -11.17 1.29
CA ALA A 126 -2.32 -12.58 0.95
C ALA A 126 -0.97 -13.27 0.71
N TYR A 127 -0.13 -12.73 -0.18
CA TYR A 127 1.07 -13.42 -0.68
C TYR A 127 2.31 -13.21 0.20
N VAL A 128 2.42 -12.09 0.92
CA VAL A 128 3.58 -11.82 1.79
C VAL A 128 3.21 -12.10 3.24
N ILE A 129 2.23 -11.38 3.79
CA ILE A 129 1.94 -11.42 5.23
C ILE A 129 1.35 -12.74 5.72
N TYR A 130 0.56 -13.42 4.88
CA TYR A 130 0.08 -14.79 5.15
C TYR A 130 0.86 -15.85 4.37
N GLY A 131 1.31 -15.57 3.14
CA GLY A 131 2.08 -16.52 2.34
C GLY A 131 3.39 -16.96 3.00
N ILE A 132 4.11 -16.07 3.70
CA ILE A 132 5.34 -16.41 4.45
C ILE A 132 5.07 -17.50 5.51
N LYS A 133 3.91 -17.49 6.17
CA LYS A 133 3.60 -18.47 7.24
C LYS A 133 3.53 -19.91 6.76
N ARG A 134 3.11 -20.14 5.51
CA ARG A 134 3.07 -21.50 4.92
C ARG A 134 4.45 -22.12 4.74
N GLY A 135 5.53 -21.33 4.68
CA GLY A 135 6.89 -21.85 4.63
C GLY A 135 7.49 -22.21 5.99
N GLU A 136 6.91 -21.72 7.09
CA GLU A 136 7.36 -22.01 8.47
C GLU A 136 6.56 -23.17 9.09
N GLU A 137 5.29 -23.37 8.69
CA GLU A 137 4.43 -24.46 9.19
C GLU A 137 4.72 -25.84 8.54
N GLU A 138 5.58 -25.94 7.51
CA GLU A 138 6.04 -27.23 6.94
C GLU A 138 7.27 -27.84 7.66
N TRP A 139 7.76 -27.21 8.75
CA TRP A 139 8.97 -27.63 9.48
C TRP A 139 8.75 -27.81 11.00
N LEU A 140 7.53 -28.16 11.42
CA LEU A 140 7.16 -28.54 12.80
C LEU A 140 6.30 -29.82 12.84
#